data_AF-A0A925UQZ7-F1
#
_entry.id   AF-A0A925UQZ7-F1
#
_cell.length_a   1.000
_cell.length_b   1.000
_cell.length_c   1.000
_cell.angle_alpha   90.00
_cell.angle_beta   90.00
_cell.angle_gamma   90.00
#
_symmetry.space_group_name_H-M   'P 1'
#
loop_
_entity.id
_entity.type
_entity.pdbx_description
1 polymer ?
#
loop_
_entity_poly.entity_id
_entity_poly.type
_entity_poly.pdbx_seq_one_letter_code
_entity_poly.pdbx_strand_id
1 'polypeptide(L)'
;MNNFIENIAINEILNPSLELTLQFLKVCPVIIKSESPVIEDIIYSKDGDYAEVYFQLENEDYYLVVYIDLTPELSLRTVGTSAGNYVDLIVTSDNEDVENLISIVGINPKRKWNEGERKGKSENRHEESGFIFRLNEKMTGEVEDKISQLLDFIFARGKEFKNLSKIASLDISIFYCGYKDQMWGVNLSKETIKRLSEFDLSLDIDVYASGADLE
;
A
#
# COMPACT_ATOMS: atom_id res chain seq x y z
N MET A 1 8.96 -22.84 -9.00
CA MET A 1 9.87 -22.02 -8.17
C MET A 1 9.11 -21.45 -6.97
N ASN A 2 7.93 -20.85 -7.18
CA ASN A 2 7.06 -20.34 -6.12
C ASN A 2 6.78 -21.37 -5.01
N ASN A 3 6.44 -22.62 -5.35
CA ASN A 3 6.22 -23.66 -4.33
C ASN A 3 7.41 -23.88 -3.39
N PHE A 4 8.66 -23.67 -3.83
CA PHE A 4 9.82 -23.83 -2.95
C PHE A 4 10.00 -22.62 -2.01
N ILE A 5 9.75 -21.41 -2.51
CA ILE A 5 9.76 -20.17 -1.72
C ILE A 5 8.66 -20.24 -0.65
N GLU A 6 7.44 -20.58 -1.06
CA GLU A 6 6.30 -20.78 -0.15
C GLU A 6 6.61 -21.84 0.91
N ASN A 7 7.17 -22.99 0.52
CA ASN A 7 7.51 -24.05 1.47
C ASN A 7 8.56 -23.61 2.51
N ILE A 8 9.59 -22.86 2.10
CA ILE A 8 10.59 -22.34 3.05
C ILE A 8 9.94 -21.38 4.03
N ALA A 9 9.14 -20.44 3.53
CA ALA A 9 8.48 -19.44 4.36
C ALA A 9 7.45 -20.07 5.31
N ILE A 10 6.59 -20.96 4.81
CA ILE A 10 5.61 -21.71 5.62
C ILE A 10 6.33 -22.55 6.67
N ASN A 11 7.41 -23.24 6.30
CA ASN A 11 8.17 -24.04 7.25
C ASN A 11 8.78 -23.17 8.35
N GLU A 12 9.27 -21.97 8.03
CA GLU A 12 9.77 -21.04 9.07
C GLU A 12 8.64 -20.58 10.01
N ILE A 13 7.42 -20.34 9.52
CA ILE A 13 6.30 -19.98 10.39
C ILE A 13 5.84 -21.15 11.27
N LEU A 14 5.78 -22.37 10.73
CA LEU A 14 5.29 -23.55 11.45
C LEU A 14 6.36 -24.20 12.34
N ASN A 15 7.63 -24.15 11.93
CA ASN A 15 8.77 -24.73 12.62
C ASN A 15 9.93 -23.70 12.65
N PRO A 16 9.82 -22.64 13.47
CA PRO A 16 10.77 -21.53 13.46
C PRO A 16 12.21 -21.98 13.70
N SER A 17 13.09 -21.58 12.79
CA SER A 17 14.54 -21.77 12.91
C SER A 17 15.26 -20.50 13.36
N LEU A 18 14.66 -19.32 13.15
CA LEU A 18 15.18 -18.04 13.62
C LEU A 18 14.56 -17.66 14.96
N GLU A 19 15.40 -17.23 15.92
CA GLU A 19 14.93 -16.72 17.21
C GLU A 19 13.99 -15.51 17.04
N LEU A 20 14.27 -14.68 16.03
CA LEU A 20 13.43 -13.52 15.72
C LEU A 20 12.01 -13.93 15.27
N THR A 21 11.87 -15.05 14.58
CA THR A 21 10.55 -15.60 14.21
C THR A 21 9.78 -16.02 15.46
N LEU A 22 10.44 -16.67 16.43
CA LEU A 22 9.83 -17.01 17.71
C LEU A 22 9.37 -15.77 18.48
N GLN A 23 10.16 -14.69 18.46
CA GLN A 23 9.79 -13.42 19.10
C GLN A 23 8.55 -12.81 18.44
N PHE A 24 8.53 -12.68 17.12
CA PHE A 24 7.38 -12.13 16.42
C PHE A 24 6.13 -12.98 16.60
N LEU A 25 6.20 -14.30 16.46
CA LEU A 25 5.01 -15.16 16.55
C LEU A 25 4.36 -15.17 17.94
N LYS A 26 5.06 -14.74 18.99
CA LYS A 26 4.45 -14.55 20.33
C LYS A 26 3.46 -13.37 20.35
N VAL A 27 3.71 -12.34 19.55
CA VAL A 27 3.00 -11.05 19.63
C VAL A 27 2.26 -10.67 18.34
N CYS A 28 2.64 -11.29 17.22
CA CYS A 28 2.08 -11.12 15.88
C CYS A 28 1.55 -12.49 15.40
N PRO A 29 0.37 -12.93 15.88
CA PRO A 29 -0.22 -14.21 15.48
C PRO A 29 -0.57 -14.20 13.99
N VAL A 30 0.02 -15.12 13.23
CA VAL A 30 -0.25 -15.31 11.80
C VAL A 30 -1.58 -16.05 11.60
N ILE A 31 -2.39 -15.59 10.65
CA ILE A 31 -3.65 -16.24 10.30
C ILE A 31 -3.38 -17.62 9.68
N ILE A 32 -3.98 -18.66 10.26
CA ILE A 32 -3.94 -20.04 9.75
C ILE A 32 -5.31 -20.40 9.15
N LYS A 33 -5.33 -20.92 7.91
CA LYS A 33 -6.52 -21.50 7.27
C LYS A 33 -6.21 -22.89 6.76
N SER A 34 -7.08 -23.86 7.05
CA SER A 34 -6.90 -25.25 6.62
C SER A 34 -5.50 -25.81 6.96
N GLU A 35 -5.05 -25.55 8.19
CA GLU A 35 -3.75 -26.00 8.73
C GLU A 35 -2.50 -25.36 8.09
N SER A 36 -2.64 -24.35 7.22
CA SER A 36 -1.53 -23.62 6.63
C SER A 36 -1.59 -22.12 6.95
N PRO A 37 -0.44 -21.45 7.19
CA PRO A 37 -0.38 -20.00 7.21
C PRO A 37 -0.88 -19.39 5.90
N VAL A 38 -1.62 -18.30 6.00
CA VAL A 38 -2.13 -17.56 4.84
C VAL A 38 -1.05 -16.63 4.31
N ILE A 39 -0.54 -16.94 3.12
CA ILE A 39 0.33 -16.04 2.36
C ILE A 39 -0.56 -15.02 1.64
N GLU A 40 -0.37 -13.75 1.94
CA GLU A 40 -1.06 -12.64 1.28
C GLU A 40 -0.42 -12.32 -0.07
N ASP A 41 0.92 -12.29 -0.12
CA ASP A 41 1.65 -11.98 -1.34
C ASP A 41 3.07 -12.52 -1.34
N ILE A 42 3.64 -12.61 -2.54
CA ILE A 42 5.08 -12.87 -2.75
C ILE A 42 5.61 -11.80 -3.71
N ILE A 43 6.51 -10.96 -3.20
CA ILE A 43 7.11 -9.87 -3.98
C ILE A 43 8.59 -10.18 -4.21
N TYR A 44 9.01 -10.08 -5.46
CA TYR A 44 10.40 -10.26 -5.84
C TYR A 44 11.11 -8.91 -5.83
N SER A 45 12.34 -8.89 -5.33
CA SER A 45 13.18 -7.70 -5.42
C SER A 45 13.36 -7.28 -6.88
N LYS A 46 13.62 -5.99 -7.13
CA LYS A 46 13.82 -5.46 -8.49
C LYS A 46 15.00 -6.13 -9.21
N ASP A 47 16.03 -6.50 -8.46
CA ASP A 47 17.22 -7.18 -8.98
C ASP A 47 17.02 -8.72 -9.08
N GLY A 48 15.92 -9.25 -8.54
CA GLY A 48 15.58 -10.68 -8.57
C GLY A 48 16.45 -11.55 -7.66
N ASP A 49 17.19 -10.95 -6.74
CA ASP A 49 18.12 -11.61 -5.82
C ASP A 49 17.45 -12.15 -4.55
N TYR A 50 16.29 -11.61 -4.16
CA TYR A 50 15.48 -12.12 -3.05
C TYR A 50 13.98 -12.02 -3.32
N ALA A 51 13.21 -12.77 -2.54
CA ALA A 51 11.75 -12.69 -2.46
C ALA A 51 11.31 -12.38 -1.03
N GLU A 52 10.18 -11.69 -0.92
CA GLU A 52 9.50 -11.34 0.31
C GLU A 52 8.15 -12.06 0.34
N VAL A 53 7.94 -12.90 1.35
CA VAL A 53 6.69 -13.64 1.53
C VAL A 53 5.90 -13.01 2.68
N TYR A 54 4.75 -12.43 2.35
CA TYR A 54 3.91 -11.67 3.27
C TYR A 54 2.87 -12.59 3.90
N PHE A 55 2.83 -12.63 5.24
CA PHE A 55 1.84 -13.36 6.01
C PHE A 55 0.86 -12.41 6.69
N GLN A 56 -0.43 -12.72 6.56
CA GLN A 56 -1.49 -11.95 7.20
C GLN A 56 -1.51 -12.20 8.72
N LEU A 57 -1.70 -11.15 9.50
CA LEU A 57 -1.77 -11.18 10.96
C LEU A 57 -3.21 -11.03 11.46
N GLU A 58 -3.53 -11.59 12.62
CA GLU A 58 -4.85 -11.41 13.23
C GLU A 58 -5.03 -9.97 13.75
N ASN A 59 -6.11 -9.31 13.32
CA ASN A 59 -6.51 -7.97 13.76
C ASN A 59 -5.49 -6.85 13.52
N GLU A 60 -4.56 -7.04 12.57
CA GLU A 60 -3.54 -6.06 12.23
C GLU A 60 -3.52 -5.79 10.73
N ASP A 61 -3.22 -4.54 10.36
CA ASP A 61 -3.13 -4.06 8.98
C ASP A 61 -1.67 -3.96 8.49
N TYR A 62 -0.74 -4.62 9.18
CA TYR A 62 0.65 -4.83 8.75
C TYR A 62 0.95 -6.33 8.65
N TYR A 63 2.12 -6.68 8.12
CA TYR A 63 2.47 -8.05 7.77
C TYR A 63 3.71 -8.52 8.49
N LEU A 64 3.74 -9.82 8.80
CA LEU A 64 4.99 -10.53 9.05
C LEU A 64 5.56 -10.96 7.70
N VAL A 65 6.84 -10.69 7.46
CA VAL A 65 7.49 -10.94 6.17
C VAL A 65 8.68 -11.85 6.35
N VAL A 66 8.70 -12.93 5.58
CA VAL A 66 9.86 -13.82 5.47
C VAL A 66 10.65 -13.47 4.22
N TYR A 67 11.92 -13.15 4.38
CA TYR A 67 12.84 -12.81 3.30
C TYR A 67 13.63 -14.04 2.89
N ILE A 68 13.67 -14.33 1.59
CA ILE A 68 14.31 -15.52 1.02
C ILE A 68 15.29 -15.08 -0.06
N ASP A 69 16.57 -15.42 0.12
CA ASP A 69 17.58 -15.29 -0.92
C ASP A 69 17.26 -16.24 -2.08
N LEU A 70 17.29 -15.75 -3.32
CA LEU A 70 17.09 -16.53 -4.54
C LEU A 70 18.43 -16.87 -5.23
N THR A 71 19.46 -16.08 -4.96
CA THR A 71 20.80 -16.23 -5.55
C THR A 71 21.88 -16.10 -4.47
N PRO A 72 22.97 -16.91 -4.52
CA PRO A 72 23.25 -17.95 -5.51
C PRO A 72 22.41 -19.22 -5.33
N GLU A 73 21.82 -19.41 -4.16
CA GLU A 73 20.97 -20.55 -3.83
C GLU A 73 19.79 -20.12 -2.96
N LEU A 74 18.71 -20.88 -3.05
CA LEU A 74 17.47 -20.60 -2.34
C LEU A 74 17.66 -20.83 -0.83
N SER A 75 17.58 -19.77 -0.03
CA SER A 75 17.76 -19.89 1.43
C SER A 75 16.98 -18.85 2.22
N LEU A 76 16.60 -19.22 3.44
CA LEU A 76 15.97 -18.29 4.39
C LEU A 76 16.99 -17.22 4.81
N ARG A 77 16.67 -15.94 4.55
CA ARG A 77 17.53 -14.81 4.90
C ARG A 77 17.23 -14.29 6.31
N THR A 78 16.00 -13.86 6.54
CA THR A 78 15.54 -13.28 7.82
C THR A 78 14.01 -13.20 7.85
N VAL A 79 13.46 -12.79 8.99
CA VAL A 79 12.07 -12.36 9.16
C VAL A 79 12.04 -10.89 9.60
N GLY A 80 10.95 -10.18 9.33
CA GLY A 80 10.70 -8.82 9.80
C GLY A 80 9.22 -8.46 9.67
N THR A 81 8.87 -7.20 9.92
CA THR A 81 7.53 -6.69 9.60
C THR A 81 7.58 -5.71 8.45
N SER A 82 6.53 -5.73 7.61
CA SER A 82 6.30 -4.71 6.58
C SER A 82 4.94 -4.07 6.79
N ALA A 83 4.87 -2.77 6.53
CA ALA A 83 3.65 -2.00 6.70
C ALA A 83 2.63 -2.33 5.62
N GLY A 84 1.36 -2.50 6.00
CA GLY A 84 0.28 -2.47 5.03
C GLY A 84 -0.03 -1.04 4.67
N ASN A 85 -0.14 -0.77 3.37
CA ASN A 85 -0.30 0.57 2.86
C ASN A 85 -1.08 0.61 1.55
N TYR A 86 -1.70 1.75 1.26
CA TYR A 86 -2.19 2.02 -0.09
C TYR A 86 -1.98 3.49 -0.44
N VAL A 87 -1.93 3.75 -1.75
CA VAL A 87 -1.75 5.08 -2.31
C VAL A 87 -2.93 5.36 -3.23
N ASP A 88 -3.66 6.42 -2.91
CA ASP A 88 -4.83 6.88 -3.63
C ASP A 88 -4.54 8.21 -4.31
N LEU A 89 -5.11 8.41 -5.50
CA LEU A 89 -5.36 9.73 -6.04
C LEU A 89 -6.75 10.17 -5.59
N ILE A 90 -6.82 11.28 -4.88
CA ILE A 90 -8.07 11.96 -4.53
C ILE A 90 -8.19 13.18 -5.43
N VAL A 91 -9.37 13.35 -6.02
CA VAL A 91 -9.67 14.52 -6.86
C VAL A 91 -10.96 15.14 -6.34
N THR A 92 -10.92 16.44 -6.08
CA THR A 92 -12.07 17.18 -5.58
C THR A 92 -12.27 18.52 -6.27
N SER A 93 -13.51 18.99 -6.32
CA SER A 93 -13.86 20.29 -6.89
C SER A 93 -15.09 20.87 -6.23
N ASP A 94 -15.01 22.16 -5.89
CA ASP A 94 -16.14 22.98 -5.41
C ASP A 94 -17.08 23.40 -6.54
N ASN A 95 -16.64 23.32 -7.81
CA ASN A 95 -17.35 23.94 -8.93
C ASN A 95 -17.82 22.95 -10.00
N GLU A 96 -17.40 21.69 -9.91
CA GLU A 96 -17.67 20.67 -10.92
C GLU A 96 -18.42 19.48 -10.32
N ASP A 97 -19.29 18.85 -11.10
CA ASP A 97 -19.88 17.58 -10.72
C ASP A 97 -18.91 16.41 -10.98
N VAL A 98 -19.13 15.31 -10.26
CA VAL A 98 -18.19 14.18 -10.31
C VAL A 98 -18.15 13.47 -11.67
N GLU A 99 -19.23 13.48 -12.43
CA GLU A 99 -19.27 12.84 -13.75
C GLU A 99 -18.44 13.65 -14.76
N ASN A 100 -18.47 14.99 -14.67
CA ASN A 100 -17.61 15.84 -15.47
C ASN A 100 -16.13 15.58 -15.16
N LEU A 101 -15.75 15.53 -13.88
CA LEU A 101 -14.37 15.22 -13.47
C LEU A 101 -13.89 13.87 -14.02
N ILE A 102 -14.71 12.82 -13.90
CA ILE A 102 -14.40 11.49 -14.41
C ILE A 102 -14.26 11.50 -15.93
N SER A 103 -15.12 12.24 -16.65
CA SER A 103 -15.11 12.30 -18.11
C SER A 103 -13.81 12.86 -18.69
N ILE A 104 -13.13 13.76 -17.96
CA ILE A 104 -11.86 14.37 -18.38
C ILE A 104 -10.73 13.35 -18.43
N VAL A 105 -10.67 12.46 -17.45
CA VAL A 105 -9.56 11.50 -17.29
C VAL A 105 -9.89 10.09 -17.79
N GLY A 106 -11.18 9.76 -17.95
CA GLY A 106 -11.63 8.47 -18.47
C GLY A 106 -11.17 7.30 -17.60
N ILE A 107 -11.41 7.37 -16.29
CA ILE A 107 -11.06 6.33 -15.32
C ILE A 107 -12.29 5.79 -14.61
N ASN A 108 -12.19 4.59 -14.05
CA ASN A 108 -13.21 4.05 -13.16
C ASN A 108 -12.75 4.27 -11.71
N PRO A 109 -13.36 5.20 -10.95
CA PRO A 109 -12.94 5.46 -9.59
C PRO A 109 -13.34 4.33 -8.65
N LYS A 110 -12.55 4.15 -7.59
CA LYS A 110 -12.87 3.27 -6.45
C LYS A 110 -14.09 3.78 -5.67
N ARG A 111 -14.19 5.11 -5.55
CA ARG A 111 -15.31 5.78 -4.90
C ARG A 111 -15.55 7.12 -5.58
N LYS A 112 -16.80 7.55 -5.66
CA LYS A 112 -17.21 8.87 -6.14
C LYS A 112 -18.32 9.44 -5.28
N TRP A 113 -18.46 10.76 -5.28
CA TRP A 113 -19.52 11.49 -4.58
C TRP A 113 -19.72 12.86 -5.23
N ASN A 114 -20.92 13.41 -5.09
CA ASN A 114 -21.18 14.83 -5.34
C ASN A 114 -21.22 15.62 -4.02
N GLU A 115 -21.07 16.94 -4.14
CA GLU A 115 -21.32 17.88 -3.06
C GLU A 115 -22.68 17.60 -2.38
N GLY A 116 -22.70 17.67 -1.06
CA GLY A 116 -23.88 17.44 -0.25
C GLY A 116 -24.22 15.96 -0.03
N GLU A 117 -23.57 15.00 -0.69
CA GLU A 117 -23.75 13.58 -0.37
C GLU A 117 -23.20 13.23 1.01
N ARG A 118 -23.75 12.19 1.65
CA ARG A 118 -23.34 11.77 3.00
C ARG A 118 -21.95 11.11 2.99
N LYS A 119 -21.13 11.45 3.98
CA LYS A 119 -19.84 10.80 4.27
C LYS A 119 -20.09 9.46 4.97
N GLY A 120 -20.33 8.41 4.18
CA GLY A 120 -20.58 7.06 4.68
C GLY A 120 -21.86 6.97 5.52
N LYS A 121 -21.76 6.45 6.74
CA LYS A 121 -22.88 6.36 7.70
C LYS A 121 -23.03 7.61 8.60
N SER A 122 -22.12 8.58 8.49
CA SER A 122 -22.18 9.80 9.30
C SER A 122 -23.24 10.77 8.77
N GLU A 123 -23.67 11.70 9.62
CA GLU A 123 -24.51 12.83 9.21
C GLU A 123 -23.71 13.93 8.48
N ASN A 124 -22.37 13.86 8.51
CA ASN A 124 -21.52 14.80 7.79
C ASN A 124 -21.70 14.61 6.29
N ARG A 125 -21.67 15.72 5.55
CA ARG A 125 -21.78 15.73 4.09
C ARG A 125 -20.46 16.13 3.47
N HIS A 126 -20.27 15.73 2.22
CA HIS A 126 -19.19 16.22 1.38
C HIS A 126 -19.41 17.68 1.06
N GLU A 127 -18.37 18.49 1.27
CA GLU A 127 -18.39 19.93 0.99
C GLU A 127 -18.08 20.23 -0.47
N GLU A 128 -17.58 19.23 -1.19
CA GLU A 128 -17.12 19.29 -2.58
C GLU A 128 -17.48 17.98 -3.29
N SER A 129 -17.57 18.00 -4.61
CA SER A 129 -17.69 16.78 -5.42
C SER A 129 -16.31 16.16 -5.62
N GLY A 130 -16.23 14.84 -5.78
CA GLY A 130 -14.93 14.22 -5.97
C GLY A 130 -14.94 12.71 -6.13
N PHE A 131 -13.75 12.17 -6.38
CA PHE A 131 -13.53 10.74 -6.50
C PHE A 131 -12.19 10.31 -5.90
N ILE A 132 -12.10 9.02 -5.58
CA ILE A 132 -10.88 8.32 -5.21
C ILE A 132 -10.56 7.31 -6.29
N PHE A 133 -9.33 7.32 -6.77
CA PHE A 133 -8.78 6.34 -7.71
C PHE A 133 -7.58 5.63 -7.10
N ARG A 134 -7.58 4.30 -7.17
CA ARG A 134 -6.49 3.44 -6.71
C ARG A 134 -6.01 2.58 -7.85
N LEU A 135 -4.70 2.58 -8.09
CA LEU A 135 -4.10 1.74 -9.13
C LEU A 135 -3.79 0.32 -8.62
N ASN A 136 -3.34 0.19 -7.38
CA ASN A 136 -3.00 -1.07 -6.75
C ASN A 136 -3.85 -1.29 -5.50
N GLU A 137 -4.72 -2.31 -5.51
CA GLU A 137 -5.61 -2.63 -4.39
C GLU A 137 -4.90 -3.37 -3.24
N LYS A 138 -3.73 -3.97 -3.48
CA LYS A 138 -3.00 -4.71 -2.45
C LYS A 138 -2.36 -3.77 -1.43
N MET A 139 -2.40 -4.19 -0.17
CA MET A 139 -1.74 -3.46 0.92
C MET A 139 -0.26 -3.82 1.10
N THR A 140 0.19 -4.95 0.55
CA THR A 140 1.59 -5.39 0.52
C THR A 140 2.48 -4.53 -0.40
N GLY A 141 3.81 -4.61 -0.20
CA GLY A 141 4.81 -3.91 -1.00
C GLY A 141 5.02 -2.44 -0.61
N GLU A 142 6.04 -1.83 -1.19
CA GLU A 142 6.53 -0.50 -0.80
C GLU A 142 5.62 0.65 -1.26
N VAL A 143 5.52 1.68 -0.42
CA VAL A 143 4.73 2.90 -0.71
C VAL A 143 5.29 3.63 -1.91
N GLU A 144 6.61 3.75 -2.01
CA GLU A 144 7.33 4.46 -3.06
C GLU A 144 7.07 3.87 -4.43
N ASP A 145 6.98 2.54 -4.51
CA ASP A 145 6.65 1.84 -5.75
C ASP A 145 5.21 2.13 -6.18
N LYS A 146 4.26 2.18 -5.24
CA LYS A 146 2.86 2.54 -5.53
C LYS A 146 2.71 4.00 -5.93
N ILE A 147 3.43 4.92 -5.29
CA ILE A 147 3.50 6.33 -5.72
C ILE A 147 4.06 6.41 -7.13
N SER A 148 5.17 5.74 -7.42
CA SER A 148 5.79 5.76 -8.74
C SER A 148 4.84 5.24 -9.81
N GLN A 149 4.17 4.11 -9.56
CA GLN A 149 3.19 3.54 -10.49
C GLN A 149 2.01 4.50 -10.75
N LEU A 150 1.49 5.14 -9.70
CA LEU A 150 0.39 6.11 -9.83
C LEU A 150 0.84 7.35 -10.60
N LEU A 151 2.05 7.86 -10.34
CA LEU A 151 2.64 8.95 -11.12
C LEU A 151 2.88 8.54 -12.57
N ASP A 152 3.34 7.31 -12.85
CA ASP A 152 3.53 6.82 -14.22
C ASP A 152 2.20 6.83 -14.98
N PHE A 153 1.13 6.41 -14.31
CA PHE A 153 -0.23 6.46 -14.84
C PHE A 153 -0.69 7.90 -15.14
N ILE A 154 -0.46 8.85 -14.22
CA ILE A 154 -0.79 10.27 -14.40
C ILE A 154 -0.01 10.88 -15.56
N PHE A 155 1.30 10.63 -15.61
CA PHE A 155 2.19 11.16 -16.64
C PHE A 155 1.84 10.64 -18.04
N ALA A 156 1.49 9.36 -18.15
CA ALA A 156 1.02 8.78 -19.41
C ALA A 156 -0.26 9.45 -19.96
N ARG A 157 -1.03 10.12 -19.08
CA ARG A 157 -2.25 10.88 -19.38
C ARG A 157 -2.08 12.38 -19.06
N GLY A 158 -0.88 12.90 -19.33
CA GLY A 158 -0.50 14.23 -18.86
C GLY A 158 -1.39 15.37 -19.36
N LYS A 159 -2.03 15.24 -20.54
CA LYS A 159 -2.94 16.27 -21.05
C LYS A 159 -4.24 16.30 -20.25
N GLU A 160 -4.78 15.13 -19.97
CA GLU A 160 -6.01 14.94 -19.21
C GLU A 160 -5.83 15.47 -17.78
N PHE A 161 -4.76 15.05 -17.10
CA PHE A 161 -4.49 15.51 -15.73
C PHE A 161 -4.11 16.99 -15.64
N LYS A 162 -3.42 17.56 -16.64
CA LYS A 162 -3.19 19.03 -16.70
C LYS A 162 -4.45 19.84 -16.95
N ASN A 163 -5.48 19.24 -17.55
CA ASN A 163 -6.78 19.90 -17.68
C ASN A 163 -7.59 19.76 -16.39
N LEU A 164 -7.53 18.58 -15.76
CA LEU A 164 -8.19 18.33 -14.49
C LEU A 164 -7.65 19.26 -13.39
N SER A 165 -6.33 19.44 -13.27
CA SER A 165 -5.72 20.30 -12.24
C SER A 165 -6.03 21.79 -12.36
N LYS A 166 -6.68 22.23 -13.45
CA LYS A 166 -7.14 23.62 -13.59
C LYS A 166 -8.49 23.87 -12.94
N ILE A 167 -9.26 22.82 -12.68
CA ILE A 167 -10.66 22.89 -12.22
C ILE A 167 -10.92 22.06 -10.97
N ALA A 168 -9.92 21.30 -10.51
CA ALA A 168 -10.00 20.41 -9.37
C ALA A 168 -8.67 20.40 -8.61
N SER A 169 -8.76 20.14 -7.31
CA SER A 169 -7.64 19.79 -6.46
C SER A 169 -7.28 18.32 -6.68
N LEU A 170 -5.99 18.02 -6.73
CA LEU A 170 -5.50 16.65 -6.86
C LEU A 170 -4.53 16.37 -5.71
N ASP A 171 -4.79 15.28 -5.00
CA ASP A 171 -4.05 14.89 -3.81
C ASP A 171 -3.60 13.43 -3.95
N ILE A 172 -2.35 13.16 -3.62
CA ILE A 172 -1.88 11.81 -3.35
C ILE A 172 -2.11 11.55 -1.86
N SER A 173 -3.00 10.62 -1.52
CA SER A 173 -3.26 10.21 -0.14
C SER A 173 -2.62 8.87 0.14
N ILE A 174 -1.85 8.78 1.21
CA ILE A 174 -1.14 7.58 1.65
C ILE A 174 -1.73 7.15 2.98
N PHE A 175 -2.23 5.92 3.02
CA PHE A 175 -2.55 5.23 4.25
C PHE A 175 -1.42 4.27 4.58
N TYR A 176 -0.85 4.36 5.77
CA TYR A 176 0.28 3.55 6.21
C TYR A 176 0.01 2.97 7.61
N CYS A 177 -0.02 1.64 7.72
CA CYS A 177 -0.14 0.91 8.97
C CYS A 177 1.13 0.10 9.23
N GLY A 178 1.91 0.49 10.25
CA GLY A 178 3.15 -0.17 10.63
C GLY A 178 3.08 -0.83 12.00
N TYR A 179 3.94 -1.83 12.23
CA TYR A 179 4.18 -2.34 13.56
C TYR A 179 4.87 -1.26 14.40
N LYS A 180 4.34 -0.95 15.59
CA LYS A 180 4.78 0.19 16.40
C LYS A 180 6.26 0.17 16.77
N ASP A 181 6.85 -1.02 16.94
CA ASP A 181 8.28 -1.18 17.28
C ASP A 181 9.17 -1.28 16.04
N GLN A 182 8.59 -1.39 14.83
CA GLN A 182 9.29 -1.43 13.55
C GLN A 182 8.58 -0.59 12.49
N MET A 183 8.48 0.71 12.77
CA MET A 183 7.98 1.68 11.82
C MET A 183 9.07 2.15 10.87
N TRP A 184 8.74 2.17 9.58
CA TRP A 184 9.60 2.75 8.55
C TRP A 184 9.02 4.09 8.08
N GLY A 185 9.88 4.96 7.58
CA GLY A 185 9.46 6.24 6.99
C GLY A 185 9.15 6.10 5.50
N VAL A 186 8.35 7.02 4.97
CA VAL A 186 8.15 7.17 3.52
C VAL A 186 9.28 8.05 2.96
N ASN A 187 10.02 7.54 1.98
CA ASN A 187 11.10 8.23 1.29
C ASN A 187 10.63 8.82 -0.04
N LEU A 188 10.55 10.14 -0.11
CA LEU A 188 10.26 10.83 -1.37
C LEU A 188 11.55 11.28 -2.04
N SER A 189 11.90 10.61 -3.14
CA SER A 189 13.06 11.02 -3.94
C SER A 189 12.86 12.41 -4.56
N LYS A 190 13.97 13.08 -4.90
CA LYS A 190 13.93 14.36 -5.62
C LYS A 190 13.14 14.28 -6.93
N GLU A 191 13.19 13.14 -7.60
CA GLU A 191 12.43 12.88 -8.82
C GLU A 191 10.93 12.81 -8.52
N THR A 192 10.54 12.05 -7.50
CA THR A 192 9.13 11.94 -7.06
C THR A 192 8.54 13.31 -6.72
N ILE A 193 9.27 14.14 -5.96
CA ILE A 193 8.81 15.49 -5.60
C ILE A 193 8.63 16.37 -6.85
N LYS A 194 9.55 16.31 -7.82
CA LYS A 194 9.40 17.06 -9.08
C LYS A 194 8.18 16.61 -9.87
N ARG A 195 7.93 15.31 -9.92
CA ARG A 195 6.80 14.71 -10.63
C ARG A 195 5.46 15.11 -10.01
N LEU A 196 5.37 15.13 -8.68
CA LEU A 196 4.20 15.64 -7.95
C LEU A 196 3.94 17.11 -8.33
N SER A 197 4.97 17.94 -8.26
CA SER A 197 4.86 19.38 -8.55
C SER A 197 4.45 19.70 -9.99
N GLU A 198 4.74 18.85 -10.98
CA GLU A 198 4.35 19.09 -12.38
C GLU A 198 2.82 19.13 -12.58
N PHE A 199 2.08 18.44 -11.71
CA PHE A 199 0.62 18.36 -11.76
C PHE A 199 -0.06 19.12 -10.61
N ASP A 200 0.72 19.92 -9.86
CA ASP A 200 0.26 20.63 -8.66
C ASP A 200 -0.37 19.68 -7.62
N LEU A 201 0.19 18.46 -7.52
CA LEU A 201 -0.28 17.43 -6.60
C LEU A 201 0.14 17.76 -5.18
N SER A 202 -0.84 17.76 -4.28
CA SER A 202 -0.61 17.75 -2.84
C SER A 202 -0.37 16.31 -2.34
N LEU A 203 0.14 16.20 -1.13
CA LEU A 203 0.44 14.92 -0.49
C LEU A 203 -0.12 14.90 0.93
N ASP A 204 -0.93 13.90 1.22
CA ASP A 204 -1.49 13.62 2.54
C ASP A 204 -1.03 12.23 3.01
N ILE A 205 -0.56 12.13 4.25
CA ILE A 205 0.00 10.88 4.79
C ILE A 205 -0.61 10.62 6.16
N ASP A 206 -1.50 9.63 6.21
CA ASP A 206 -2.01 9.08 7.45
C ASP A 206 -1.15 7.90 7.90
N VAL A 207 -0.60 8.02 9.11
CA VAL A 207 0.30 7.04 9.69
C VAL A 207 -0.32 6.45 10.96
N TYR A 208 -0.47 5.13 10.96
CA TYR A 208 -0.99 4.34 12.07
C TYR A 208 0.08 3.37 12.57
N ALA A 209 0.17 3.24 13.88
CA ALA A 209 1.09 2.35 14.56
C ALA A 209 0.30 1.44 15.50
N SER A 210 0.47 0.12 15.36
CA SER A 210 -0.26 -0.90 16.12
C SER A 210 0.63 -2.09 16.49
N GLY A 211 0.06 -3.09 17.16
CA GLY A 211 0.77 -4.27 17.65
C GLY A 211 1.07 -4.28 19.15
N ALA A 212 1.28 -5.49 19.69
CA ALA A 212 1.74 -5.69 21.06
C ALA A 212 3.23 -5.32 21.21
N ASP A 213 3.71 -5.13 22.45
CA ASP A 213 5.14 -4.87 22.68
C ASP A 213 5.95 -6.16 22.41
N LEU A 214 7.09 -6.06 21.73
CA LEU A 214 8.00 -7.19 21.60
C LEU A 214 8.63 -7.52 22.97
N GLU A 215 8.42 -8.73 23.48
CA GLU A 215 9.02 -9.22 24.75
C GLU A 215 10.37 -9.92 24.56
#